data_AF-A0A7C1N8P4-F1
#
_entry.id   AF-A0A7C1N8P4-F1
#
_cell.length_a   1.000
_cell.length_b   1.000
_cell.length_c   1.000
_cell.angle_alpha   90.00
_cell.angle_beta   90.00
_cell.angle_gamma   90.00
#
_symmetry.space_group_name_H-M   'P 1'
#
loop_
_entity.id
_entity.type
_entity.pdbx_description
1 polymer ?
#
loop_
_entity_poly.entity_id
_entity_poly.type
_entity_poly.pdbx_seq_one_letter_code
_entity_poly.pdbx_strand_id
1 'polypeptide(L)' 'MTDKRSQESVFLTWVCIIVLAVGFLIFNFFAYNIVGDMGPPTWNYGTVKDLPADSPYGIYKKLPYPQHVQGAKGE' A
#
# COMPACT_ATOMS: atom_id res chain seq x y z
N MET A 1 24.46 51.06 6.90
CA MET A 1 23.58 51.04 5.70
C MET A 1 23.42 49.59 5.29
N THR A 2 22.31 48.96 5.65
CA THR A 2 22.00 47.59 5.24
C THR A 2 21.64 47.60 3.75
N ASP A 3 22.39 46.85 2.96
CA ASP A 3 22.19 46.73 1.52
C ASP A 3 20.85 46.04 1.23
N LYS A 4 19.95 46.73 0.50
CA LYS A 4 18.57 46.25 0.24
C LYS A 4 18.55 44.94 -0.56
N ARG A 5 19.52 44.73 -1.46
CA ARG A 5 19.66 43.48 -2.24
C ARG A 5 19.94 42.27 -1.34
N SER A 6 20.80 42.42 -0.34
CA SER A 6 21.08 41.33 0.62
C SER A 6 19.83 40.91 1.40
N GLN A 7 19.00 41.86 1.82
CA GLN A 7 17.78 41.60 2.59
C GLN A 7 16.71 40.89 1.76
N GLU A 8 16.53 41.28 0.50
CA GLU A 8 15.62 40.59 -0.42
C GLU A 8 16.04 39.14 -0.68
N SER A 9 17.34 38.88 -0.85
CA SER A 9 17.89 37.52 -1.04
C SER A 9 17.63 36.62 0.18
N VAL A 10 17.86 37.15 1.39
CA VAL A 10 17.58 36.42 2.64
C VAL A 10 16.09 36.15 2.79
N PHE A 11 15.24 37.13 2.51
CA PHE A 11 13.78 36.96 2.58
C PHE A 11 13.28 35.89 1.61
N LEU A 12 13.72 35.94 0.34
CA LEU A 12 13.35 34.95 -0.68
C LEU A 12 13.79 33.54 -0.28
N THR A 13 14.98 33.42 0.31
CA THR A 13 15.50 32.14 0.80
C THR A 13 14.59 31.56 1.89
N TRP A 14 14.20 32.37 2.88
CA TRP A 14 13.28 31.93 3.93
C TRP A 14 11.89 31.57 3.40
N VAL A 15 11.37 32.31 2.43
CA VAL A 15 10.10 31.97 1.76
C VAL A 15 10.22 30.61 1.07
N CYS A 16 11.30 30.35 0.33
CA CYS A 16 11.54 29.04 -0.29
C CYS A 16 11.60 27.91 0.73
N ILE A 17 12.28 28.12 1.86
CA ILE A 17 12.36 27.12 2.94
C ILE A 17 10.97 26.83 3.52
N ILE A 18 10.18 27.86 3.80
CA ILE A 18 8.82 27.71 4.34
C ILE A 18 7.93 26.96 3.35
N VAL A 19 7.97 27.33 2.07
CA VAL A 19 7.17 26.67 1.03
C VAL A 19 7.53 25.18 0.92
N LEU A 20 8.81 24.85 0.93
CA LEU A 20 9.25 23.44 0.90
C LEU A 20 8.83 22.68 2.16
N ALA A 21 9.00 23.28 3.34
CA ALA A 21 8.61 22.66 4.61
C ALA A 21 7.11 22.41 4.68
N VAL A 22 6.30 23.40 4.33
CA VAL A 22 4.83 23.28 4.30
C VAL A 22 4.40 22.26 3.26
N GLY A 23 4.98 22.27 2.06
CA GLY A 23 4.71 21.28 1.02
C GLY A 23 5.01 19.85 1.49
N PHE A 24 6.15 19.64 2.17
CA PHE A 24 6.50 18.35 2.75
C PHE A 24 5.51 17.90 3.82
N LEU A 25 5.11 18.79 4.73
CA LEU A 25 4.14 18.47 5.78
C LEU A 25 2.77 18.11 5.20
N ILE A 26 2.29 18.87 4.21
CA ILE A 26 1.00 18.59 3.54
C ILE A 26 1.05 17.23 2.85
N PHE A 27 2.12 16.93 2.11
CA PHE A 27 2.28 15.65 1.42
C PHE A 27 2.25 14.47 2.39
N ASN A 28 3.02 14.56 3.49
CA ASN A 28 3.07 13.49 4.48
C ASN A 28 1.75 13.35 5.25
N PHE A 29 1.09 14.46 5.57
CA PHE A 29 -0.23 14.44 6.19
C PHE A 29 -1.26 13.73 5.31
N PHE A 30 -1.26 14.05 4.01
CA PHE A 30 -2.12 13.39 3.02
C PHE A 30 -1.79 11.90 2.92
N ALA A 31 -0.52 11.54 2.77
CA ALA A 31 -0.10 10.14 2.67
C ALA A 31 -0.52 9.33 3.89
N TYR A 32 -0.35 9.86 5.10
CA TYR A 32 -0.70 9.17 6.33
C TYR A 32 -2.22 9.00 6.49
N ASN A 33 -3.00 10.07 6.32
CA ASN A 33 -4.44 10.02 6.63
C ASN A 33 -5.30 9.46 5.49
N ILE A 34 -4.90 9.64 4.24
CA ILE A 34 -5.73 9.27 3.07
C ILE A 34 -5.28 7.96 2.45
N VAL A 35 -3.97 7.72 2.38
CA VAL A 35 -3.43 6.47 1.82
C VAL A 35 -3.13 5.44 2.92
N GLY A 36 -2.67 5.91 4.09
CA GLY A 36 -2.24 5.02 5.17
C GLY A 36 -3.38 4.29 5.89
N ASP A 37 -4.58 4.88 5.95
CA ASP A 37 -5.71 4.29 6.67
C ASP A 37 -6.65 3.50 5.73
N MET A 38 -6.11 2.46 5.09
CA MET A 38 -6.94 1.49 4.34
C MET A 38 -7.61 0.46 5.26
N GLY A 39 -7.48 0.62 6.58
CA GLY A 39 -7.94 -0.34 7.58
C GLY A 39 -7.18 -1.67 7.54
N PRO A 40 -7.48 -2.58 8.48
CA PRO A 40 -6.98 -3.95 8.39
C PRO A 40 -7.53 -4.58 7.09
N PRO A 41 -6.68 -5.27 6.30
CA PRO A 41 -7.16 -5.90 5.07
C PRO A 41 -8.22 -6.94 5.41
N THR A 42 -9.20 -7.13 4.53
CA THR A 42 -10.29 -8.10 4.69
C THR A 42 -9.83 -9.56 4.60
N TRP A 43 -8.51 -9.81 4.56
CA TRP A 43 -7.97 -11.16 4.55
C TRP A 43 -8.18 -11.79 5.91
N ASN A 44 -8.85 -12.94 5.93
CA ASN A 44 -8.85 -13.83 7.07
C ASN A 44 -7.42 -14.37 7.33
N TYR A 45 -6.78 -13.89 8.41
CA TYR A 45 -5.47 -14.36 8.90
C TYR A 45 -5.55 -15.63 9.76
N GLY A 46 -6.74 -16.18 9.97
CA GLY A 46 -6.93 -17.42 10.69
C GLY A 46 -6.24 -18.60 10.00
N THR A 47 -6.00 -19.66 10.76
CA THR A 47 -5.47 -20.91 10.22
C THR A 47 -6.45 -21.48 9.21
N VAL A 48 -6.11 -21.41 7.92
CA VAL A 48 -6.83 -22.14 6.87
C VAL A 48 -6.36 -23.59 6.94
N LYS A 49 -7.32 -24.50 7.01
CA LYS A 49 -7.02 -25.93 6.99
C LYS A 49 -6.45 -26.26 5.61
N ASP A 50 -5.24 -26.83 5.56
CA ASP A 50 -4.56 -27.17 4.31
C ASP A 50 -5.16 -28.45 3.70
N LEU A 51 -6.44 -28.39 3.35
CA LEU A 51 -7.09 -29.46 2.58
C LEU A 51 -7.08 -29.10 1.10
N PRO A 52 -6.69 -30.05 0.24
CA PRO A 52 -6.76 -29.86 -1.19
C PRO A 52 -8.22 -29.61 -1.61
N ALA A 53 -8.43 -28.51 -2.34
CA ALA A 53 -9.74 -28.06 -2.85
C ALA A 53 -10.80 -27.67 -1.79
N ASP A 54 -10.41 -27.33 -0.57
CA ASP A 54 -11.33 -26.92 0.52
C ASP A 54 -11.16 -25.45 0.94
N SER A 55 -10.70 -24.59 0.02
CA SER A 55 -10.64 -23.15 0.32
C SER A 55 -12.06 -22.57 0.38
N PRO A 56 -12.44 -21.84 1.46
CA PRO A 56 -13.72 -21.14 1.56
C PRO A 56 -13.96 -20.11 0.45
N TYR A 57 -12.88 -19.69 -0.22
CA TYR A 57 -12.87 -18.68 -1.28
C TYR A 57 -12.56 -19.29 -2.65
N GLY A 58 -12.36 -20.60 -2.74
CA GLY A 58 -12.02 -21.28 -3.98
C GLY A 58 -13.26 -21.60 -4.80
N ILE A 59 -13.36 -21.03 -6.00
CA ILE A 59 -14.32 -21.47 -7.01
C ILE A 59 -13.67 -22.61 -7.79
N TYR A 60 -13.89 -23.85 -7.34
CA TYR A 60 -13.35 -25.02 -8.02
C TYR A 60 -14.34 -25.53 -9.05
N LYS A 61 -13.90 -25.62 -10.32
CA LYS A 61 -14.63 -26.40 -11.31
C LYS A 61 -14.56 -27.86 -10.88
N LYS A 62 -15.71 -28.53 -10.79
CA LYS A 62 -15.76 -29.96 -10.48
C LYS A 62 -14.99 -30.72 -11.57
N LEU A 63 -13.77 -31.14 -11.25
CA LEU A 63 -12.99 -31.99 -12.12
C LEU A 63 -13.66 -33.37 -12.14
N PRO A 64 -13.73 -34.04 -13.30
CA PRO A 64 -14.30 -35.37 -13.37
C PRO A 64 -13.50 -36.38 -12.53
N TYR A 65 -12.26 -36.04 -12.18
CA TYR A 65 -11.28 -36.91 -11.56
C TYR A 65 -10.48 -36.21 -10.44
N PRO A 66 -10.17 -36.90 -9.32
CA PRO A 66 -9.43 -36.33 -8.19
C PRO A 66 -7.94 -36.13 -8.53
N GLN A 67 -7.41 -34.95 -8.20
CA GLN A 67 -6.11 -34.43 -8.66
C GLN A 67 -4.87 -35.03 -7.93
N HIS A 68 -5.00 -36.19 -7.27
CA HIS A 68 -3.92 -36.84 -6.51
C HIS A 68 -3.70 -38.31 -6.87
N VAL A 69 -4.30 -38.81 -7.95
CA VAL A 69 -4.30 -40.25 -8.26
C VAL A 69 -3.53 -40.54 -9.55
N GLN A 70 -2.26 -40.97 -9.45
CA GLN A 70 -1.51 -41.54 -10.59
C GLN A 70 -2.32 -42.65 -11.29
N GLY A 71 -2.68 -42.47 -12.57
CA GLY A 71 -3.60 -43.34 -13.35
C GLY A 71 -4.56 -42.50 -14.20
N ALA A 72 -5.18 -42.98 -15.30
CA ALA A 72 -5.83 -42.19 -16.41
C ALA A 72 -6.85 -41.06 -16.07
N LYS A 73 -7.03 -40.79 -14.77
CA LYS A 73 -7.79 -39.81 -14.04
C LYS A 73 -6.88 -39.04 -13.04
N GLY A 74 -5.59 -38.91 -13.39
CA GLY A 74 -4.47 -38.32 -12.63
C GLY A 74 -3.05 -38.95 -12.87
N GLU A 75 -2.73 -39.51 -14.05
CA GLU A 75 -1.38 -40.03 -14.45
C GLU A 75 -0.31 -38.95 -14.39
#